data_AF-A0A2R5FNK5-F1
#
_entry.id   AF-A0A2R5FNK5-F1
#
_cell.length_a   1.000
_cell.length_b   1.000
_cell.length_c   1.000
_cell.angle_alpha   90.00
_cell.angle_beta   90.00
_cell.angle_gamma   90.00
#
_symmetry.space_group_name_H-M   'P 1'
#
loop_
_entity.id
_entity.type
_entity.pdbx_description
1 polymer ?
#
loop_
_entity_poly.entity_id
_entity_poly.type
_entity_poly.pdbx_seq_one_letter_code
_entity_poly.pdbx_strand_id
1 'polypeptide(L)'
;MKNNRNGQASVFTLAEYSKVRSKIQSQKYKLLLDLAWFTGERWGALIQMKITDLYDTEGNPLKVITFRARTRKAVGGKPGFLTKV
;
A
#
# COMPACT_ATOMS: atom_id res chain seq x y z
N MET A 1 6.07 -13.57 28.53
CA MET A 1 6.80 -13.80 27.25
C MET A 1 5.84 -13.51 26.10
N LYS A 2 6.14 -12.54 25.23
CA LYS A 2 5.24 -12.17 24.12
C LYS A 2 5.25 -13.30 23.09
N ASN A 3 4.13 -13.98 22.92
CA ASN A 3 4.01 -15.09 21.98
C ASN A 3 3.87 -14.55 20.54
N ASN A 4 4.98 -14.05 19.99
CA ASN A 4 5.06 -13.54 18.63
C ASN A 4 5.18 -14.73 17.66
N ARG A 5 4.10 -15.45 17.32
CA ARG A 5 4.08 -16.38 16.15
C ARG A 5 2.79 -17.14 15.82
N ASN A 6 1.66 -16.91 16.47
CA ASN A 6 0.46 -17.71 16.17
C ASN A 6 -0.55 -16.93 15.34
N GLY A 7 -0.50 -17.21 14.04
CA GLY A 7 -1.36 -16.65 13.00
C GLY A 7 -0.63 -16.78 11.68
N GLN A 8 -0.51 -18.02 11.16
CA GLN A 8 -0.05 -18.21 9.78
C GLN A 8 -1.10 -17.53 8.90
N ALA A 9 -0.75 -16.35 8.36
CA ALA A 9 -1.59 -15.71 7.37
C ALA A 9 -1.65 -16.66 6.17
N SER A 10 -2.82 -17.21 5.89
CA SER A 10 -3.04 -17.98 4.67
C SER A 10 -2.92 -17.03 3.48
N VAL A 11 -2.31 -17.51 2.40
CA VAL A 11 -2.29 -16.78 1.13
C VAL A 11 -3.73 -16.60 0.68
N PHE A 12 -4.10 -15.36 0.39
CA PHE A 12 -5.42 -15.02 -0.10
C PHE A 12 -5.56 -15.51 -1.54
N THR A 13 -6.52 -16.39 -1.80
CA THR A 13 -6.71 -16.98 -3.13
C THR A 13 -7.49 -16.05 -4.06
N LEU A 14 -7.37 -16.26 -5.38
CA LEU A 14 -8.13 -15.50 -6.37
C LEU A 14 -9.65 -15.64 -6.19
N ALA A 15 -10.11 -16.83 -5.77
CA ALA A 15 -11.52 -17.08 -5.50
C ALA A 15 -12.04 -16.25 -4.30
N GLU A 16 -11.26 -16.18 -3.22
CA GLU A 16 -11.60 -15.37 -2.05
C GLU A 16 -11.57 -13.88 -2.37
N TYR A 17 -10.56 -13.43 -3.12
CA TYR A 17 -10.50 -12.06 -3.63
C TYR A 17 -11.74 -11.70 -4.45
N SER A 18 -12.12 -12.56 -5.40
CA SER A 18 -13.30 -12.33 -6.24
C SER A 18 -14.58 -12.24 -5.41
N LYS A 19 -14.70 -13.09 -4.37
CA LYS A 19 -15.83 -13.06 -3.43
C LYS A 19 -15.87 -11.75 -2.64
N VAL A 20 -14.75 -11.30 -2.08
CA VAL A 20 -14.70 -10.02 -1.34
C VAL A 20 -15.00 -8.84 -2.24
N ARG A 21 -14.37 -8.78 -3.42
CA ARG A 21 -14.59 -7.72 -4.41
C ARG A 21 -16.06 -7.61 -4.83
N SER A 22 -16.76 -8.73 -4.95
CA SER A 22 -18.18 -8.76 -5.32
C SER A 22 -19.10 -8.09 -4.29
N LYS A 23 -18.69 -8.06 -3.01
CA LYS A 23 -19.47 -7.50 -1.90
C LYS A 23 -19.21 -6.02 -1.64
N ILE A 24 -18.13 -5.47 -2.19
CA ILE A 24 -17.85 -4.03 -2.10
C ILE A 24 -18.79 -3.30 -3.06
N GLN A 25 -19.56 -2.33 -2.57
CA GLN A 25 -20.46 -1.54 -3.40
C GLN A 25 -19.75 -0.32 -4.01
N SER A 26 -18.94 0.37 -3.21
CA SER A 26 -18.24 1.58 -3.63
C SER A 26 -17.13 1.29 -4.64
N GLN A 27 -17.17 1.98 -5.79
CA GLN A 27 -16.12 1.88 -6.80
C GLN A 27 -14.75 2.33 -6.27
N LYS A 28 -14.72 3.34 -5.40
CA LYS A 28 -13.49 3.80 -4.74
C LYS A 28 -12.81 2.66 -3.97
N TYR A 29 -13.57 1.88 -3.21
CA TYR A 29 -13.02 0.79 -2.41
C TYR A 29 -12.70 -0.46 -3.24
N LYS A 30 -13.43 -0.70 -4.35
CA LYS A 30 -13.04 -1.73 -5.33
C LYS A 30 -11.67 -1.41 -5.91
N LEU A 31 -11.49 -0.18 -6.39
CA LEU A 31 -10.22 0.27 -6.95
C LEU A 31 -9.08 0.15 -5.94
N LEU A 32 -9.31 0.54 -4.68
CA LEU A 32 -8.30 0.43 -3.63
C LEU A 32 -7.90 -1.04 -3.36
N LEU A 33 -8.88 -1.95 -3.33
CA LEU A 33 -8.63 -3.38 -3.16
C LEU A 33 -7.87 -3.97 -4.36
N ASP A 34 -8.26 -3.58 -5.58
CA ASP A 34 -7.61 -4.02 -6.81
C ASP A 34 -6.14 -3.57 -6.83
N LEU A 35 -5.88 -2.30 -6.48
CA LEU A 35 -4.53 -1.77 -6.37
C LEU A 35 -3.70 -2.51 -5.32
N ALA A 36 -4.28 -2.83 -4.15
CA ALA A 36 -3.59 -3.59 -3.11
C ALA A 36 -3.22 -5.00 -3.59
N TRP A 37 -4.12 -5.66 -4.30
CA TRP A 37 -3.90 -7.01 -4.84
C TRP A 37 -2.78 -7.05 -5.87
N PHE A 38 -2.72 -6.09 -6.80
CA PHE A 38 -1.72 -6.08 -7.87
C PHE A 38 -0.36 -5.52 -7.44
N THR A 39 -0.31 -4.60 -6.48
CA THR A 39 0.95 -3.94 -6.07
C THR A 39 1.59 -4.54 -4.83
N GLY A 40 0.82 -5.23 -3.97
CA GLY A 40 1.30 -5.72 -2.68
C GLY A 40 1.71 -4.61 -1.69
N GLU A 41 1.37 -3.35 -1.98
CA GLU A 41 1.73 -2.22 -1.13
C GLU A 41 0.82 -2.08 0.10
N ARG A 42 1.32 -1.35 1.10
CA ARG A 42 0.55 -1.09 2.33
C ARG A 42 -0.60 -0.13 2.05
N TRP A 43 -1.74 -0.35 2.70
CA TRP A 43 -2.92 0.53 2.59
C TRP A 43 -2.62 2.01 2.80
N GLY A 44 -1.77 2.34 3.77
CA GLY A 44 -1.37 3.74 4.03
C GLY A 44 -0.67 4.41 2.85
N ALA A 45 0.11 3.65 2.07
CA ALA A 45 0.75 4.17 0.86
C ALA A 45 -0.27 4.34 -0.27
N LEU A 46 -1.19 3.37 -0.45
CA LEU A 46 -2.24 3.43 -1.46
C LEU A 46 -3.17 4.64 -1.26
N ILE A 47 -3.55 4.93 -0.01
CA ILE A 47 -4.44 6.05 0.32
C ILE A 47 -3.77 7.41 0.05
N GLN A 48 -2.44 7.47 0.06
CA GLN A 48 -1.66 8.70 -0.15
C GLN A 48 -1.20 8.89 -1.60
N MET A 49 -1.53 7.96 -2.51
CA MET A 49 -1.17 8.07 -3.91
C MET A 49 -1.84 9.28 -4.57
N LYS A 50 -1.09 9.95 -5.44
CA LYS A 50 -1.60 11.04 -6.27
C LYS A 50 -1.78 10.58 -7.70
N ILE A 51 -2.62 11.30 -8.45
CA ILE A 51 -2.82 11.06 -9.89
C ILE A 51 -1.48 11.11 -10.64
N THR A 52 -0.58 12.03 -10.26
CA THR A 52 0.76 12.15 -10.83
C THR A 52 1.67 10.94 -10.59
N ASP A 53 1.33 10.08 -9.64
CA ASP A 53 2.10 8.86 -9.36
C ASP A 53 1.62 7.68 -10.24
N LEU A 54 0.50 7.85 -10.97
CA LEU A 54 -0.17 6.84 -11.80
C LEU A 54 -0.28 7.23 -13.28
N TYR A 55 -0.38 8.54 -13.56
CA TYR A 55 -0.59 9.08 -14.89
C TYR A 55 0.48 10.13 -15.20
N ASP A 56 0.86 10.21 -16.48
CA ASP A 56 1.67 11.31 -16.99
C ASP A 56 0.87 12.61 -17.12
N THR A 57 1.51 13.67 -17.60
CA THR A 57 0.89 14.98 -17.82
C THR A 57 -0.13 14.99 -18.95
N GLU A 58 -0.12 13.98 -19.81
CA GLU A 58 -1.04 13.81 -20.94
C GLU A 58 -2.23 12.90 -20.57
N GLY A 59 -2.23 12.33 -19.37
CA GLY A 59 -3.27 11.43 -18.88
C GLY A 59 -3.07 9.97 -19.26
N ASN A 60 -1.92 9.59 -19.80
CA ASN A 60 -1.60 8.19 -20.08
C ASN A 60 -1.14 7.48 -18.79
N PRO A 61 -1.56 6.23 -18.57
CA PRO A 61 -1.12 5.45 -17.42
C PRO A 61 0.37 5.13 -17.50
N LEU A 62 1.07 5.31 -16.39
CA LEU A 62 2.48 4.99 -16.27
C LEU A 62 2.70 3.47 -16.27
N LYS A 63 3.79 3.02 -16.89
CA LYS A 63 4.19 1.59 -16.90
C LYS A 63 4.55 1.06 -15.52
N VAL A 64 4.92 1.95 -14.59
CA VAL A 64 5.33 1.61 -13.24
C VAL A 64 4.70 2.60 -12.27
N ILE A 65 4.14 2.09 -11.17
CA ILE A 65 3.61 2.91 -10.09
C ILE A 65 4.76 3.26 -9.14
N THR A 66 5.01 4.57 -8.95
CA THR A 66 6.11 5.03 -8.08
C THR A 66 5.58 5.42 -6.71
N PHE A 67 5.93 4.65 -5.68
CA PHE A 67 5.55 4.95 -4.31
C PHE A 67 6.59 5.86 -3.63
N ARG A 68 6.13 6.99 -3.11
CA ARG A 68 7.00 7.97 -2.42
C ARG A 68 7.60 7.38 -1.15
N ALA A 69 8.90 7.52 -0.95
CA ALA A 69 9.60 6.99 0.24
C ALA A 69 9.00 7.47 1.58
N ARG A 70 8.45 8.69 1.63
CA ARG A 70 7.81 9.29 2.82
C ARG A 70 6.56 8.53 3.28
N THR A 71 5.87 7.80 2.41
CA THR A 71 4.66 7.05 2.79
C THR A 71 4.98 5.73 3.49
N ARG A 72 6.27 5.33 3.52
CA ARG A 72 6.74 4.20 4.31
C ARG A 72 7.01 4.65 5.75
N LYS A 73 6.82 3.71 6.68
CA LYS A 73 7.10 3.91 8.10
C LYS A 73 8.52 4.46 8.22
N ALA A 74 8.67 5.69 8.72
CA ALA A 74 9.98 6.23 9.04
C ALA A 74 10.65 5.21 9.96
N VAL A 75 11.82 4.72 9.56
CA VAL A 75 12.71 4.05 10.51
C VAL A 75 12.95 5.12 11.56
N GLY A 76 12.43 4.90 12.77
CA GLY A 76 12.55 5.86 13.86
C GLY A 76 14.03 6.04 14.17
N GLY A 77 14.68 6.93 13.43
CA GLY A 77 15.88 7.57 13.91
C GLY A 77 15.45 8.25 15.19
N LYS A 78 15.87 7.70 16.33
CA LYS A 78 16.10 8.56 17.49
C LYS A 78 16.80 9.80 16.95
N PRO A 79 16.39 11.03 17.30
CA PRO A 79 17.15 12.20 16.91
C PRO A 79 18.59 11.93 17.33
N GLY A 80 19.43 11.64 16.33
CA GLY A 80 20.84 11.43 16.53
C GLY A 80 21.31 12.70 17.19
N PHE A 81 21.94 12.54 18.35
CA PHE A 81 22.67 13.59 19.03
C PHE A 81 23.64 14.16 18.00
N LEU A 82 23.22 15.21 17.29
CA LEU A 82 24.10 16.05 16.50
C LEU A 82 24.90 16.82 17.53
N THR A 83 25.97 16.21 18.03
CA THR A 83 27.03 16.93 18.72
C THR A 83 27.58 17.92 17.71
N LYS A 84 27.10 19.17 17.77
CA LYS A 84 27.86 20.30 17.28
C LYS A 84 29.10 20.38 18.16
N VAL A 85 30.26 20.05 17.59
CA VAL A 85 31.56 20.60 18.00
C VAL A 85 32.32 20.91 16.72
#